data_AF-A0A1G6HHK9-F1
#
_entry.id   AF-A0A1G6HHK9-F1
#
_cell.length_a   1.000
_cell.length_b   1.000
_cell.length_c   1.000
_cell.angle_alpha   90.00
_cell.angle_beta   90.00
_cell.angle_gamma   90.00
#
_symmetry.space_group_name_H-M   'P 1'
#
loop_
_entity.id
_entity.type
_entity.pdbx_description
1 polymer ?
#
loop_
_entity_poly.entity_id
_entity_poly.type
_entity_poly.pdbx_seq_one_letter_code
_entity_poly.pdbx_strand_id
1 'polypeptide(L)'
;MRKRVLPSTEDARKADVDWLDLEPLVEVEITSEDPAHPIEAALLPGVGAGWRAAGPGPQTIRLIFDPPQPLHRILLEFRETTVERTQEYVLRWSADGGQQFREVLRQQWNFSPGGSTRQVEEHGVDLAGVAVLELEIIPDIGGGSARASLEAWRLA
;
A
#
# COMPACT_ATOMS: atom_id res chain seq x y z
N MET A 1 -15.15 -38.72 11.07
CA MET A 1 -15.27 -37.25 11.28
C MET A 1 -15.90 -36.64 10.04
N ARG A 2 -16.89 -35.75 10.18
CA ARG A 2 -17.53 -35.06 9.04
C ARG A 2 -16.83 -33.72 8.83
N LYS A 3 -16.13 -33.55 7.70
CA LYS A 3 -15.51 -32.30 7.26
C LYS A 3 -16.38 -31.64 6.20
N ARG A 4 -16.51 -30.32 6.26
CA ARG A 4 -17.10 -29.52 5.18
C ARG A 4 -16.07 -28.47 4.79
N VAL A 5 -15.72 -28.43 3.52
CA VAL A 5 -14.83 -27.42 2.95
C VAL A 5 -15.67 -26.16 2.77
N LEU A 6 -15.24 -25.06 3.37
CA LEU A 6 -15.83 -23.74 3.10
C LEU A 6 -15.36 -23.29 1.73
N PRO A 7 -16.21 -22.61 0.94
CA PRO A 7 -15.77 -22.01 -0.31
C PRO A 7 -14.61 -21.05 -0.02
N SER A 8 -13.55 -21.16 -0.81
CA SER A 8 -12.38 -20.29 -0.74
C SER A 8 -12.79 -18.88 -1.12
N THR A 9 -12.40 -17.87 -0.34
CA THR A 9 -12.62 -16.45 -0.66
C THR A 9 -12.04 -16.05 -2.02
N GLU A 10 -11.12 -16.86 -2.56
CA GLU A 10 -10.50 -16.71 -3.88
C GLU A 10 -11.50 -16.76 -5.05
N ASP A 11 -12.57 -17.58 -4.97
CA ASP A 11 -13.54 -17.68 -6.06
C ASP A 11 -14.47 -16.45 -6.15
N ALA A 12 -14.61 -15.68 -5.06
CA ALA A 12 -15.32 -14.40 -5.03
C ALA A 12 -14.44 -13.18 -5.38
N ARG A 13 -13.11 -13.36 -5.45
CA ARG A 13 -12.13 -12.27 -5.73
C ARG A 13 -11.99 -11.93 -7.21
N LYS A 14 -12.50 -12.76 -8.12
CA LYS A 14 -12.49 -12.53 -9.58
C LYS A 14 -13.71 -11.79 -10.13
N ALA A 15 -14.55 -11.21 -9.27
CA ALA A 15 -15.45 -10.16 -9.72
C ALA A 15 -14.60 -8.94 -10.09
N ASP A 16 -14.89 -8.31 -11.22
CA ASP A 16 -14.27 -7.06 -11.68
C ASP A 16 -14.39 -6.03 -10.54
N VAL A 17 -13.32 -5.83 -9.78
CA VAL A 17 -13.31 -4.89 -8.66
C VAL A 17 -13.25 -3.51 -9.29
N ASP A 18 -14.30 -2.72 -9.08
CA ASP A 18 -14.34 -1.32 -9.50
C ASP A 18 -13.44 -0.51 -8.55
N TRP A 19 -12.15 -0.50 -8.85
CA TRP A 19 -11.17 0.28 -8.10
C TRP A 19 -11.45 1.77 -8.27
N LEU A 20 -11.32 2.55 -7.19
CA LEU A 20 -11.46 3.99 -7.22
C LEU A 20 -10.46 4.62 -8.20
N ASP A 21 -10.95 5.54 -9.01
CA ASP A 21 -10.10 6.49 -9.73
C ASP A 21 -9.58 7.53 -8.74
N LEU A 22 -8.31 7.41 -8.34
CA LEU A 22 -7.74 8.23 -7.27
C LEU A 22 -7.39 9.65 -7.75
N GLU A 23 -7.10 9.84 -9.04
CA GLU A 23 -6.64 11.13 -9.57
C GLU A 23 -7.55 12.32 -9.21
N PRO A 24 -8.89 12.22 -9.34
CA PRO A 24 -9.78 13.30 -8.94
C PRO A 24 -10.14 13.30 -7.44
N LEU A 25 -9.77 12.26 -6.68
CA LEU A 25 -10.28 12.04 -5.32
C LEU A 25 -9.29 12.39 -4.21
N VAL A 26 -7.98 12.40 -4.51
CA VAL A 26 -6.96 12.52 -3.47
C VAL A 26 -5.95 13.63 -3.74
N GLU A 27 -5.64 14.38 -2.68
CA GLU A 27 -4.35 15.07 -2.56
C GLU A 27 -3.33 14.12 -1.93
N VAL A 28 -2.08 14.17 -2.39
CA VAL A 28 -1.04 13.24 -1.96
C VAL A 28 0.06 13.98 -1.22
N GLU A 29 0.31 13.59 0.03
CA GLU A 29 1.51 14.00 0.76
C GLU A 29 2.53 12.86 0.77
N ILE A 30 3.78 13.18 0.47
CA ILE A 30 4.88 12.23 0.51
C ILE A 30 6.07 12.82 1.24
N THR A 31 6.82 11.95 1.93
CA THR A 31 8.08 12.36 2.57
C THR A 31 9.13 12.76 1.55
N SER A 32 9.24 12.01 0.45
CA SER A 32 10.13 12.30 -0.67
C SER A 32 9.78 11.45 -1.89
N GLU A 33 10.27 11.82 -3.07
CA GLU A 33 10.18 10.98 -4.27
C GLU A 33 11.42 11.12 -5.16
N ASP A 34 11.72 10.03 -5.86
CA ASP A 34 12.62 10.02 -6.99
C ASP A 34 11.87 10.54 -8.23
N PRO A 35 12.35 11.59 -8.92
CA PRO A 35 11.65 12.13 -10.10
C PRO A 35 11.42 11.13 -11.24
N ALA A 36 12.17 10.02 -11.29
CA ALA A 36 11.96 8.95 -12.26
C ALA A 36 10.91 7.91 -11.83
N HIS A 37 10.45 7.97 -10.58
CA HIS A 37 9.48 7.06 -9.96
C HIS A 37 8.49 7.85 -9.10
N PRO A 38 7.66 8.70 -9.75
CA PRO A 38 6.76 9.60 -9.04
C PRO A 38 5.57 8.84 -8.46
N ILE A 39 4.85 9.45 -7.51
CA ILE A 39 3.79 8.75 -6.76
C ILE A 39 2.63 8.26 -7.63
N GLU A 40 2.33 8.97 -8.71
CA GLU A 40 1.29 8.61 -9.68
C GLU A 40 1.56 7.23 -10.29
N ALA A 41 2.83 6.82 -10.41
CA ALA A 41 3.18 5.51 -10.96
C ALA A 41 2.76 4.36 -10.05
N ALA A 42 2.59 4.60 -8.74
CA ALA A 42 2.02 3.62 -7.82
C ALA A 42 0.49 3.71 -7.73
N LEU A 43 -0.10 4.89 -7.91
CA LEU A 43 -1.54 5.12 -7.70
C LEU A 43 -2.39 4.87 -8.94
N LEU A 44 -1.89 5.24 -10.12
CA LEU A 44 -2.65 5.22 -11.37
C LEU A 44 -2.32 3.97 -12.19
N PRO A 45 -3.32 3.29 -12.77
CA PRO A 45 -3.09 2.12 -13.61
C PRO A 45 -2.34 2.51 -14.90
N GLY A 46 -1.31 1.73 -15.25
CA GLY A 46 -0.56 1.90 -16.50
C GLY A 46 0.47 3.03 -16.49
N VAL A 47 0.69 3.70 -15.37
CA VAL A 47 1.70 4.75 -15.22
C VAL A 47 2.98 4.13 -14.65
N GLY A 48 4.01 3.96 -15.46
CA GLY A 48 5.38 3.67 -15.00
C GLY A 48 5.58 2.37 -14.19
N ALA A 49 6.66 2.36 -13.39
CA ALA A 49 7.15 1.20 -12.63
C ALA A 49 7.08 1.45 -11.10
N GLY A 50 5.96 2.05 -10.64
CA GLY A 50 5.74 2.40 -9.25
C GLY A 50 6.52 3.61 -8.74
N TRP A 51 6.25 3.95 -7.49
CA TRP A 51 6.88 5.02 -6.72
C TRP A 51 8.17 4.56 -6.05
N ARG A 52 9.13 5.48 -5.89
CA ARG A 52 10.33 5.29 -5.09
C ARG A 52 10.68 6.56 -4.33
N ALA A 53 11.13 6.40 -3.10
CA ALA A 53 11.64 7.51 -2.28
C ALA A 53 12.93 8.11 -2.84
N ALA A 54 13.15 9.41 -2.60
CA ALA A 54 14.37 10.09 -3.01
C ALA A 54 15.60 9.61 -2.22
N GLY A 55 15.38 9.29 -0.94
CA GLY A 55 16.41 8.97 0.04
C GLY A 55 16.15 7.65 0.78
N PRO A 56 17.15 7.18 1.55
CA PRO A 56 17.01 5.98 2.35
C PRO A 56 16.17 6.21 3.61
N GLY A 57 15.72 5.11 4.22
CA GLY A 57 15.04 5.11 5.52
C GLY A 57 13.52 5.17 5.43
N PRO A 58 12.84 5.28 6.59
CA PRO A 58 11.38 5.28 6.66
C PRO A 58 10.75 6.39 5.82
N GLN A 59 9.63 6.09 5.19
CA GLN A 59 8.88 7.04 4.37
C GLN A 59 7.39 6.96 4.67
N THR A 60 6.72 8.10 4.56
CA THR A 60 5.28 8.20 4.69
C THR A 60 4.68 8.67 3.38
N ILE A 61 3.58 8.03 2.99
CA ILE A 61 2.67 8.45 1.92
C ILE A 61 1.29 8.65 2.56
N ARG A 62 0.62 9.77 2.28
CA ARG A 62 -0.77 10.00 2.69
C ARG A 62 -1.63 10.32 1.48
N LEU A 63 -2.81 9.73 1.47
CA LEU A 63 -3.89 10.06 0.56
C LEU A 63 -4.94 10.81 1.36
N ILE A 64 -5.16 12.07 1.01
CA ILE A 64 -6.13 12.97 1.64
C ILE A 64 -7.35 13.03 0.73
N PHE A 65 -8.47 12.51 1.21
CA PHE A 65 -9.73 12.47 0.47
C PHE A 65 -10.58 13.70 0.78
N ASP A 66 -11.03 14.39 -0.26
CA ASP A 66 -12.04 15.45 -0.16
C ASP A 66 -13.08 15.31 -1.30
N PRO A 67 -14.28 14.75 -1.03
CA PRO A 67 -14.79 14.35 0.28
C PRO A 67 -14.24 12.99 0.78
N PRO A 68 -14.34 12.69 2.09
CA PRO A 68 -13.97 11.39 2.65
C PRO A 68 -14.64 10.22 1.93
N GLN A 69 -13.90 9.11 1.75
CA GLN A 69 -14.36 7.94 0.99
C GLN A 69 -14.57 6.72 1.88
N PRO A 70 -15.65 5.94 1.69
CA PRO A 70 -15.73 4.60 2.25
C PRO A 70 -14.73 3.69 1.51
N LEU A 71 -14.02 2.84 2.25
CA LEU A 71 -13.13 1.83 1.69
C LEU A 71 -13.52 0.45 2.21
N HIS A 72 -13.58 -0.51 1.29
CA HIS A 72 -13.87 -1.91 1.53
C HIS A 72 -12.74 -2.85 1.10
N ARG A 73 -11.83 -2.38 0.23
CA ARG A 73 -10.65 -3.14 -0.20
C ARG A 73 -9.44 -2.26 -0.39
N ILE A 74 -8.28 -2.82 -0.04
CA ILE A 74 -6.99 -2.19 -0.20
C ILE A 74 -6.02 -3.21 -0.77
N LEU A 75 -5.38 -2.89 -1.90
CA LEU A 75 -4.30 -3.67 -2.48
C LEU A 75 -3.00 -2.88 -2.44
N LEU A 76 -1.94 -3.53 -1.95
CA LEU A 76 -0.58 -3.02 -1.95
C LEU A 76 0.34 -4.01 -2.68
N GLU A 77 1.19 -3.51 -3.56
CA GLU A 77 2.23 -4.29 -4.21
C GLU A 77 3.61 -3.68 -3.96
N PHE A 78 4.54 -4.52 -3.54
CA PHE A 78 5.93 -4.18 -3.29
C PHE A 78 6.86 -5.06 -4.12
N ARG A 79 8.01 -4.49 -4.52
CA ARG A 79 9.04 -5.18 -5.29
C ARG A 79 10.43 -4.80 -4.79
N GLU A 80 11.28 -5.80 -4.65
CA GLU A 80 12.71 -5.68 -4.38
C GLU A 80 13.42 -6.85 -5.06
N THR A 81 14.33 -6.55 -5.98
CA THR A 81 14.99 -7.57 -6.83
C THR A 81 16.51 -7.59 -6.65
N THR A 82 17.05 -6.68 -5.85
CA THR A 82 18.48 -6.36 -5.83
C THR A 82 19.13 -6.67 -4.50
N VAL A 83 18.43 -6.46 -3.39
CA VAL A 83 18.99 -6.60 -2.04
C VAL A 83 18.11 -7.50 -1.19
N GLU A 84 18.74 -8.33 -0.37
CA GLU A 84 18.05 -9.06 0.68
C GLU A 84 17.76 -8.13 1.85
N ARG A 85 16.48 -7.95 2.20
CA ARG A 85 16.06 -7.08 3.30
C ARG A 85 14.73 -7.51 3.89
N THR A 86 14.50 -7.14 5.14
CA THR A 86 13.19 -7.28 5.79
C THR A 86 12.51 -5.93 5.81
N GLN A 87 11.44 -5.79 5.03
CA GLN A 87 10.63 -4.58 4.97
C GLN A 87 9.48 -4.68 5.97
N GLU A 88 9.12 -3.56 6.59
CA GLU A 88 7.85 -3.39 7.32
C GLU A 88 7.02 -2.29 6.65
N TYR A 89 5.69 -2.45 6.68
CA TYR A 89 4.80 -1.31 6.49
C TYR A 89 3.66 -1.30 7.51
N VAL A 90 3.12 -0.10 7.75
CA VAL A 90 1.97 0.14 8.61
C VAL A 90 0.96 0.96 7.82
N LEU A 91 -0.27 0.48 7.77
CA LEU A 91 -1.39 1.19 7.18
C LEU A 91 -2.27 1.74 8.30
N ARG A 92 -2.50 3.04 8.29
CA ARG A 92 -3.36 3.74 9.25
C ARG A 92 -4.38 4.59 8.52
N TRP A 93 -5.48 4.90 9.19
CA TRP A 93 -6.49 5.79 8.64
C TRP A 93 -7.04 6.75 9.68
N SER A 94 -7.56 7.88 9.22
CA SER A 94 -8.26 8.87 10.01
C SER A 94 -9.59 9.23 9.35
N ALA A 95 -10.63 9.40 10.17
CA ALA A 95 -11.93 9.93 9.75
C ALA A 95 -12.07 11.44 10.03
N ASP A 96 -11.15 12.01 10.81
CA ASP A 96 -11.22 13.35 11.39
C ASP A 96 -10.17 14.31 10.79
N GLY A 97 -9.77 14.08 9.54
CA GLY A 97 -8.82 14.92 8.83
C GLY A 97 -7.38 14.85 9.38
N GLY A 98 -6.99 13.70 9.92
CA GLY A 98 -5.63 13.45 10.42
C GLY A 98 -5.41 13.80 11.90
N GLN A 99 -6.46 14.10 12.68
CA GLN A 99 -6.29 14.36 14.12
C GLN A 99 -6.04 13.08 14.92
N GLN A 100 -6.72 11.98 14.57
CA GLN A 100 -6.52 10.67 15.18
C GLN A 100 -6.37 9.59 14.11
N PHE A 101 -5.30 8.81 14.23
CA PHE A 101 -5.03 7.67 13.36
C PHE A 101 -5.32 6.35 14.06
N ARG A 102 -5.98 5.45 13.33
CA ARG A 102 -6.22 4.06 13.73
C ARG A 102 -5.45 3.13 12.81
N GLU A 103 -4.69 2.21 13.37
CA GLU A 103 -4.00 1.19 12.60
C GLU A 103 -5.04 0.25 11.96
N VAL A 104 -4.90 0.04 10.65
CA VAL A 104 -5.65 -0.97 9.89
C VAL A 104 -4.90 -2.29 9.99
N LEU A 105 -3.61 -2.27 9.67
CA LEU A 105 -2.72 -3.43 9.73
C LEU A 105 -1.25 -3.03 9.71
N ARG A 106 -0.41 -3.97 10.12
CA ARG A 106 1.06 -3.93 10.05
C ARG A 106 1.55 -5.26 9.51
N GLN A 107 2.49 -5.20 8.57
CA GLN A 107 3.04 -6.39 7.92
C GLN A 107 4.55 -6.27 7.78
N GLN A 108 5.21 -7.41 7.87
CA GLN A 108 6.64 -7.54 7.61
C GLN A 108 6.88 -8.63 6.58
N TRP A 109 7.82 -8.38 5.66
CA TRP A 109 8.16 -9.32 4.60
C TRP A 109 9.66 -9.34 4.31
N ASN A 110 10.18 -10.53 4.00
CA ASN A 110 11.58 -10.73 3.62
C ASN A 110 11.69 -10.79 2.10
N PHE A 111 12.42 -9.85 1.52
CA PHE A 111 12.81 -9.88 0.12
C PHE A 111 14.20 -10.50 -0.03
N SER A 112 14.40 -11.28 -1.09
CA SER A 112 15.73 -11.72 -1.50
C SER A 112 15.80 -11.93 -3.02
N PRO A 113 16.90 -11.55 -3.69
CA PRO A 113 17.06 -11.72 -5.14
C PRO A 113 16.95 -13.18 -5.61
N GLY A 114 17.37 -14.13 -4.76
CA GLY A 114 17.26 -15.57 -5.03
C GLY A 114 15.96 -16.21 -4.54
N GLY A 115 15.05 -15.44 -3.95
CA GLY A 115 13.83 -15.92 -3.32
C GLY A 115 12.62 -15.08 -3.70
N SER A 116 11.97 -14.47 -2.69
CA SER A 116 10.80 -13.62 -2.94
C SER A 116 11.24 -12.22 -3.32
N THR A 117 10.90 -11.77 -4.52
CA THR A 117 11.19 -10.41 -4.99
C THR A 117 9.95 -9.53 -5.13
N ARG A 118 8.76 -10.08 -4.86
CA ARG A 118 7.47 -9.43 -5.05
C ARG A 118 6.52 -9.85 -3.94
N GLN A 119 5.84 -8.89 -3.35
CA GLN A 119 4.81 -9.11 -2.35
C GLN A 119 3.55 -8.35 -2.78
N VAL A 120 2.43 -9.07 -2.89
CA VAL A 120 1.12 -8.49 -3.19
C VAL A 120 0.19 -8.83 -2.04
N GLU A 121 -0.44 -7.82 -1.46
CA GLU A 121 -1.41 -8.01 -0.39
C GLU A 121 -2.73 -7.33 -0.73
N GLU A 122 -3.81 -8.10 -0.65
CA GLU A 122 -5.18 -7.60 -0.83
C GLU A 122 -5.95 -7.83 0.47
N HIS A 123 -6.41 -6.74 1.06
CA HIS A 123 -7.09 -6.70 2.34
C HIS A 123 -8.54 -6.26 2.17
N GLY A 124 -9.47 -7.04 2.70
CA GLY A 124 -10.86 -6.60 2.89
C GLY A 124 -10.95 -5.77 4.17
N VAL A 125 -11.51 -4.57 4.08
CA VAL A 125 -11.68 -3.63 5.19
C VAL A 125 -13.13 -3.15 5.26
N ASP A 126 -13.50 -2.46 6.32
CA ASP A 126 -14.81 -1.82 6.45
C ASP A 126 -14.62 -0.45 7.11
N LEU A 127 -14.20 0.52 6.30
CA LEU A 127 -13.87 1.89 6.73
C LEU A 127 -14.89 2.85 6.13
N ALA A 128 -15.80 3.38 6.94
CA ALA A 128 -16.98 4.08 6.41
C ALA A 128 -16.75 5.52 5.90
N GLY A 129 -15.61 6.14 6.17
CA GLY A 129 -15.39 7.57 5.87
C GLY A 129 -13.94 7.97 6.09
N VAL A 130 -13.05 7.41 5.27
CA VAL A 130 -11.62 7.69 5.30
C VAL A 130 -11.37 9.08 4.75
N ALA A 131 -10.95 9.99 5.64
CA ALA A 131 -10.49 11.33 5.26
C ALA A 131 -8.99 11.32 4.94
N VAL A 132 -8.20 10.54 5.69
CA VAL A 132 -6.77 10.35 5.43
C VAL A 132 -6.43 8.87 5.52
N LEU A 133 -5.74 8.35 4.51
CA LEU A 133 -5.12 7.03 4.53
C LEU A 133 -3.60 7.20 4.52
N GLU A 134 -2.92 6.68 5.53
CA GLU A 134 -1.48 6.82 5.72
C GLU A 134 -0.79 5.46 5.58
N LEU A 135 0.24 5.41 4.74
CA LEU A 135 1.14 4.28 4.60
C LEU A 135 2.54 4.68 5.07
N GLU A 136 3.01 4.07 6.16
CA GLU A 136 4.38 4.18 6.65
C GLU A 136 5.16 2.95 6.18
N ILE A 137 6.26 3.16 5.46
CA ILE A 137 7.11 2.08 4.94
C ILE A 137 8.49 2.20 5.58
N ILE A 138 8.92 1.17 6.30
CA ILE A 138 10.30 1.00 6.74
C ILE A 138 10.96 0.04 5.75
N PRO A 139 11.79 0.54 4.81
CA PRO A 139 12.30 -0.28 3.72
C PRO A 139 13.18 -1.43 4.22
N ASP A 140 13.93 -1.23 5.28
CA ASP A 140 14.71 -2.27 5.92
C ASP A 140 14.68 -2.05 7.44
N ILE A 141 14.10 -2.98 8.20
CA ILE A 141 14.08 -2.92 9.66
C ILE A 141 15.48 -3.10 10.27
N GLY A 142 16.42 -3.67 9.51
CA GLY A 142 17.84 -3.69 9.84
C GLY A 142 18.54 -2.33 9.65
N GLY A 143 17.85 -1.36 9.05
CA GLY A 143 18.39 -0.04 8.72
C GLY A 143 19.25 -0.05 7.44
N GLY A 144 20.10 0.98 7.29
CA GLY A 144 20.99 1.10 6.14
C GLY A 144 20.49 2.07 5.06
N SER A 145 20.92 1.84 3.81
CA SER A 145 20.69 2.75 2.68
C SER A 145 19.51 2.35 1.78
N ALA A 146 18.67 1.42 2.23
CA ALA A 146 17.48 0.99 1.50
C ALA A 146 16.48 2.14 1.36
N ARG A 147 15.89 2.26 0.16
CA ARG A 147 14.86 3.25 -0.16
C ARG A 147 13.51 2.55 -0.19
N ALA A 148 12.47 3.20 0.34
CA ALA A 148 11.11 2.70 0.20
C ALA A 148 10.66 2.79 -1.28
N SER A 149 9.87 1.81 -1.69
CA SER A 149 9.26 1.75 -3.01
C SER A 149 7.90 1.08 -2.91
N LEU A 150 6.99 1.42 -3.81
CA LEU A 150 5.64 0.88 -3.88
C LEU A 150 5.29 0.71 -5.36
N GLU A 151 4.98 -0.51 -5.78
CA GLU A 151 4.66 -0.80 -7.18
C GLU A 151 3.21 -0.40 -7.49
N ALA A 152 2.28 -0.73 -6.60
CA ALA A 152 0.88 -0.37 -6.78
C ALA A 152 0.17 -0.18 -5.43
N TRP A 153 -0.74 0.79 -5.41
CA TRP A 153 -1.74 0.97 -4.36
C TRP A 153 -3.12 1.13 -5.00
N ARG A 154 -4.05 0.22 -4.72
CA ARG A 154 -5.43 0.30 -5.23
C ARG A 154 -6.43 0.24 -4.09
N LEU A 155 -7.51 0.99 -4.24
CA LEU A 155 -8.54 1.19 -3.22
C LEU A 155 -9.92 0.98 -3.85
N ALA A 156 -10.84 0.34 -3.13
CA ALA A 156 -12.24 0.18 -3.52
C ALA A 156 -13.13 0.17 -2.28
#